data_AF-A0A9E6PRH8-F1
#
_entry.id   AF-A0A9E6PRH8-F1
#
_cell.length_a   1.000
_cell.length_b   1.000
_cell.length_c   1.000
_cell.angle_alpha   90.00
_cell.angle_beta   90.00
_cell.angle_gamma   90.00
#
_symmetry.space_group_name_H-M   'P 1'
#
loop_
_entity.id
_entity.type
_entity.pdbx_description
1 polymer ?
#
loop_
_entity_poly.entity_id
_entity_poly.type
_entity_poly.pdbx_seq_one_letter_code
_entity_poly.pdbx_strand_id
1 'polypeptide(L)'
;MNSPQQPDLLSSLAGEYDRFSAAQRERTMAELRQVIEQVPEQSEFTNTTRYKLLGPLFTVIALGMLAMGIHQGKTGLMVCGGFLALLFVLVTWQHRHAGQHAFMRLTRSQLFVDTLSAPVALADVVDIFVKDEGLVTLQKLTLRPGSPLPTHRAVRQLFGNQAMALKSPQPHIRIHSAGLMSHGRKLDCDEIAALLNAYWQAAHAQQELDALQRNG
;
A
#
# COMPACT_ATOMS: atom_id res chain seq x y z
N MET A 1 37.53 35.05 -55.45
CA MET A 1 37.22 35.25 -54.03
C MET A 1 36.46 34.03 -53.57
N ASN A 2 37.12 33.17 -52.79
CA ASN A 2 36.62 31.85 -52.38
C ASN A 2 35.62 31.99 -51.23
N SER A 3 34.47 31.32 -51.37
CA SER A 3 33.57 31.03 -50.26
C SER A 3 33.78 29.58 -49.82
N PRO A 4 34.28 29.34 -48.59
CA PRO A 4 33.91 28.15 -47.85
C PRO A 4 33.86 28.40 -46.33
N GLN A 5 32.68 28.58 -45.72
CA GLN A 5 32.58 28.68 -44.26
C GLN A 5 31.25 28.15 -43.66
N GLN A 6 30.45 27.44 -44.44
CA GLN A 6 29.17 26.87 -43.99
C GLN A 6 29.21 25.50 -43.27
N PRO A 7 30.18 24.58 -43.51
CA PRO A 7 30.17 23.28 -42.85
C PRO A 7 30.61 23.31 -41.38
N ASP A 8 31.50 24.22 -40.99
CA ASP A 8 32.00 24.33 -39.60
C ASP A 8 30.98 24.90 -38.62
N LEU A 9 30.08 25.75 -39.11
CA LEU A 9 29.00 26.31 -38.29
C LEU A 9 27.96 25.24 -37.95
N LEU A 10 27.57 24.42 -38.92
CA LEU A 10 26.61 23.33 -38.71
C LEU A 10 27.18 22.23 -37.82
N SER A 11 28.47 21.89 -37.94
CA SER A 11 29.12 20.92 -37.05
C SER A 11 29.32 21.47 -35.63
N SER A 12 29.62 22.77 -35.47
CA SER A 12 29.68 23.40 -34.15
C SER A 12 28.30 23.48 -33.46
N LEU A 13 27.25 23.82 -34.20
CA LEU A 13 25.86 23.87 -33.71
C LEU A 13 25.34 22.47 -33.36
N ALA A 14 25.66 21.46 -34.18
CA ALA A 14 25.34 20.06 -33.87
C ALA A 14 26.07 19.60 -32.59
N GLY A 15 27.35 19.93 -32.46
CA GLY A 15 28.13 19.60 -31.26
C GLY A 15 27.67 20.33 -30.00
N GLU A 16 27.19 21.57 -30.10
CA GLU A 16 26.59 22.31 -28.98
C GLU A 16 25.22 21.75 -28.59
N TYR A 17 24.40 21.38 -29.57
CA TYR A 17 23.10 20.73 -29.35
C TYR A 17 23.26 19.35 -28.68
N ASP A 18 24.24 18.56 -29.12
CA ASP A 18 24.54 17.25 -28.54
C ASP A 18 25.05 17.40 -27.10
N ARG A 19 25.89 18.41 -26.80
CA ARG A 19 26.32 18.70 -25.42
C ARG A 19 25.19 19.19 -24.54
N PHE A 20 24.31 20.05 -25.06
CA PHE A 20 23.17 20.57 -24.32
C PHE A 20 22.16 19.46 -24.01
N SER A 21 21.86 18.60 -25.00
CA SER A 21 20.97 17.46 -24.81
C SER A 21 21.55 16.41 -23.86
N ALA A 22 22.86 16.13 -23.93
CA ALA A 22 23.55 15.26 -22.98
C ALA A 22 23.52 15.81 -21.55
N ALA A 23 23.83 17.10 -21.36
CA ALA A 23 23.79 17.75 -20.05
C ALA A 23 22.38 17.79 -19.45
N GLN A 24 21.36 18.05 -20.28
CA GLN A 24 19.97 18.04 -19.83
C GLN A 24 19.53 16.63 -19.42
N ARG A 25 19.94 15.61 -20.18
CA ARG A 25 19.66 14.20 -19.86
C ARG A 25 20.32 13.78 -18.55
N GLU A 26 21.57 14.17 -18.32
CA GLU A 26 22.29 13.86 -17.08
C GLU A 26 21.63 14.51 -15.86
N ARG A 27 21.16 15.76 -15.98
CA ARG A 27 20.36 16.43 -14.95
C ARG A 27 19.07 15.68 -14.63
N THR A 28 18.31 15.30 -15.65
CA THR A 28 17.07 14.52 -15.45
C THR A 28 17.36 13.18 -14.80
N MET A 29 18.41 12.46 -15.20
CA MET A 29 18.80 11.22 -14.54
C MET A 29 19.20 11.42 -13.08
N ALA A 30 19.88 12.52 -12.75
CA ALA A 30 20.24 12.85 -11.37
C ALA A 30 19.01 13.16 -10.51
N GLU A 31 18.07 13.94 -11.03
CA GLU A 31 16.80 14.25 -10.35
C GLU A 31 15.97 12.97 -10.08
N LEU A 32 15.85 12.08 -11.08
CA LEU A 32 15.13 10.81 -10.92
C LEU A 32 15.77 9.91 -9.86
N ARG A 33 17.11 9.81 -9.85
CA ARG A 33 17.84 9.07 -8.81
C ARG A 33 17.60 9.66 -7.43
N GLN A 34 17.59 10.97 -7.30
CA GLN A 34 17.31 11.65 -6.03
C GLN A 34 15.91 11.31 -5.50
N VAL A 35 14.88 11.25 -6.35
CA VAL A 35 13.53 10.84 -5.96
C VAL A 35 13.52 9.39 -5.46
N ILE A 36 14.24 8.50 -6.14
CA ILE A 36 14.32 7.07 -5.77
C ILE A 36 15.03 6.90 -4.41
N GLU A 37 16.09 7.65 -4.16
CA GLU A 37 16.89 7.57 -2.93
C GLU A 37 16.17 8.08 -1.68
N GLN A 38 15.20 8.99 -1.85
CA GLN A 38 14.39 9.50 -0.72
C GLN A 38 13.50 8.41 -0.09
N VAL A 39 13.23 7.32 -0.81
CA VAL A 39 12.37 6.24 -0.36
C VAL A 39 13.21 5.03 0.05
N PRO A 40 12.95 4.42 1.23
CA PRO A 40 13.64 3.20 1.66
C PRO A 40 13.47 2.09 0.61
N GLU A 41 14.51 1.28 0.40
CA GLU A 41 14.46 0.18 -0.58
C GLU A 41 13.30 -0.78 -0.32
N GLN A 42 13.05 -1.07 0.97
CA GLN A 42 11.96 -1.91 1.43
C GLN A 42 11.37 -1.34 2.73
N SER A 43 10.05 -1.19 2.75
CA SER A 43 9.29 -0.90 3.96
C SER A 43 8.33 -2.05 4.27
N GLU A 44 8.36 -2.52 5.51
CA GLU A 44 7.50 -3.59 5.98
C GLU A 44 6.41 -3.05 6.92
N PHE A 45 5.19 -3.57 6.74
CA PHE A 45 4.03 -3.16 7.50
C PHE A 45 3.41 -4.34 8.22
N THR A 46 3.24 -4.16 9.53
CA THR A 46 2.55 -5.09 10.39
C THR A 46 1.15 -4.58 10.70
N ASN A 47 0.29 -5.46 11.21
CA ASN A 47 -1.05 -5.06 11.64
C ASN A 47 -0.99 -4.27 12.95
N THR A 48 -1.95 -3.37 13.18
CA THR A 48 -2.06 -2.72 14.50
C THR A 48 -2.35 -3.71 15.62
N THR A 49 -1.88 -3.39 16.82
CA THR A 49 -2.15 -4.15 18.04
C THR A 49 -3.49 -3.80 18.68
N ARG A 50 -4.34 -2.98 18.03
CA ARG A 50 -5.58 -2.45 18.63
C ARG A 50 -6.51 -3.54 19.13
N TYR A 51 -6.59 -4.67 18.41
CA TYR A 51 -7.45 -5.79 18.79
C TYR A 51 -6.92 -6.61 19.97
N LYS A 52 -5.66 -6.45 20.35
CA LYS A 52 -5.14 -7.03 21.61
C LYS A 52 -5.75 -6.38 22.83
N LEU A 53 -6.14 -5.10 22.74
CA LEU A 53 -6.79 -4.38 23.83
C LEU A 53 -8.32 -4.35 23.66
N LEU A 54 -8.80 -4.01 22.46
CA LEU A 54 -10.23 -3.89 22.16
C LEU A 54 -10.96 -5.24 22.24
N GLY A 55 -10.33 -6.34 21.81
CA GLY A 55 -10.94 -7.67 21.86
C GLY A 55 -11.32 -8.10 23.27
N PRO A 56 -10.38 -8.14 24.24
CA PRO A 56 -10.68 -8.43 25.63
C PRO A 56 -11.68 -7.45 26.25
N LEU A 57 -11.55 -6.16 25.95
CA LEU A 57 -12.47 -5.14 26.46
C LEU A 57 -13.92 -5.40 26.01
N PHE A 58 -14.15 -5.63 24.70
CA PHE A 58 -15.48 -5.94 24.19
C PHE A 58 -16.01 -7.28 24.68
N THR A 59 -15.12 -8.24 24.95
CA THR A 59 -15.49 -9.51 25.58
C THR A 59 -16.07 -9.29 26.97
N VAL A 60 -15.41 -8.46 27.81
CA VAL A 60 -15.89 -8.15 29.16
C VAL A 60 -17.24 -7.42 29.12
N ILE A 61 -17.41 -6.47 28.19
CA ILE A 61 -18.68 -5.74 28.01
C ILE A 61 -19.80 -6.72 27.63
N ALA A 62 -19.54 -7.62 26.69
CA ALA A 62 -20.52 -8.63 26.25
C ALA A 62 -20.90 -9.60 27.38
N LEU A 63 -19.92 -10.02 28.21
CA LEU A 63 -20.18 -10.82 29.40
C LEU A 63 -21.02 -10.08 30.44
N GLY A 64 -20.80 -8.77 30.64
CA GLY A 64 -21.64 -7.94 31.48
C GLY A 64 -23.09 -7.85 30.98
N MET A 65 -23.27 -7.69 29.67
CA MET A 65 -24.61 -7.74 29.04
C MET A 65 -25.29 -9.10 29.23
N LEU A 66 -24.54 -10.19 29.05
CA LEU A 66 -25.03 -11.55 29.27
C LEU A 66 -25.49 -11.74 30.73
N ALA A 67 -24.66 -11.34 31.70
CA ALA A 67 -24.99 -11.43 33.12
C ALA A 67 -26.24 -10.59 33.47
N MET A 68 -26.35 -9.39 32.91
CA MET A 68 -27.54 -8.54 33.07
C MET A 68 -28.78 -9.20 32.45
N GLY A 69 -28.65 -9.83 31.29
CA GLY A 69 -29.73 -10.57 30.62
C GLY A 69 -30.24 -11.74 31.48
N ILE A 70 -29.32 -12.48 32.09
CA ILE A 70 -29.63 -13.57 33.03
C ILE A 70 -30.34 -13.02 34.27
N HIS A 71 -29.80 -11.97 34.89
CA HIS A 71 -30.35 -11.37 36.10
C HIS A 71 -31.76 -10.78 35.88
N GLN A 72 -32.02 -10.17 34.72
CA GLN A 72 -33.32 -9.58 34.39
C GLN A 72 -34.31 -10.57 33.75
N GLY A 73 -33.92 -11.83 33.54
CA GLY A 73 -34.75 -12.83 32.84
C GLY A 73 -35.05 -12.45 31.38
N LYS A 74 -34.27 -11.55 30.77
CA LYS A 74 -34.48 -11.06 29.40
C LYS A 74 -33.75 -11.96 28.41
N THR A 75 -34.45 -12.95 27.89
CA THR A 75 -33.91 -13.93 26.94
C THR A 75 -33.22 -13.28 25.73
N GLY A 76 -33.78 -12.20 25.18
CA GLY A 76 -33.17 -11.49 24.05
C GLY A 76 -31.79 -10.88 24.38
N LEU A 77 -31.66 -10.27 25.56
CA LEU A 77 -30.39 -9.70 26.01
C LEU A 77 -29.37 -10.80 26.33
N MET A 78 -29.83 -11.92 26.89
CA MET A 78 -29.00 -13.10 27.14
C MET A 78 -28.42 -13.68 25.85
N VAL A 79 -29.26 -13.94 24.83
CA VAL A 79 -28.80 -14.49 23.55
C VAL A 79 -27.85 -13.53 22.83
N CYS A 80 -28.18 -12.24 22.79
CA CYS A 80 -27.31 -11.22 22.20
C CYS A 80 -25.95 -11.13 22.91
N GLY A 81 -25.95 -11.05 24.25
CA GLY A 81 -24.72 -11.01 25.04
C GLY A 81 -23.86 -12.25 24.86
N GLY A 82 -24.46 -13.44 24.83
CA GLY A 82 -23.75 -14.69 24.60
C GLY A 82 -23.12 -14.77 23.21
N PHE A 83 -23.86 -14.39 22.17
CA PHE A 83 -23.33 -14.34 20.81
C PHE A 83 -22.17 -13.35 20.67
N LEU A 84 -22.32 -12.13 21.20
CA LEU A 84 -21.26 -11.12 21.18
C LEU A 84 -20.02 -11.56 21.96
N ALA A 85 -20.20 -12.22 23.12
CA ALA A 85 -19.09 -12.74 23.89
C ALA A 85 -18.29 -13.77 23.10
N LEU A 86 -18.97 -14.73 22.45
CA LEU A 86 -18.32 -15.72 21.58
C LEU A 86 -17.59 -15.06 20.40
N LEU A 87 -18.22 -14.07 19.76
CA LEU A 87 -17.64 -13.32 18.65
C LEU A 87 -16.36 -12.59 19.08
N PHE A 88 -16.37 -11.86 20.20
CA PHE A 88 -15.21 -11.09 20.65
C PHE A 88 -14.10 -11.98 21.22
N VAL A 89 -14.42 -13.12 21.83
CA VAL A 89 -13.43 -14.15 22.18
C VAL A 89 -12.74 -14.66 20.92
N LEU A 90 -13.51 -14.96 19.86
CA LEU A 90 -12.96 -15.41 18.59
C LEU A 90 -12.06 -14.34 17.96
N VAL A 91 -12.49 -13.08 17.91
CA VAL A 91 -11.67 -11.95 17.40
C VAL A 91 -10.38 -11.82 18.22
N THR A 92 -10.46 -11.85 19.54
CA THR A 92 -9.29 -11.77 20.43
C THR A 92 -8.30 -12.90 20.14
N TRP A 93 -8.80 -14.13 20.01
CA TRP A 93 -7.98 -15.29 19.70
C TRP A 93 -7.29 -15.16 18.32
N GLN A 94 -8.04 -14.78 17.29
CA GLN A 94 -7.50 -14.63 15.94
C GLN A 94 -6.43 -13.53 15.85
N HIS A 95 -6.58 -12.45 16.62
CA HIS A 95 -5.66 -11.30 16.61
C HIS A 95 -4.55 -11.37 17.67
N ARG A 96 -4.39 -12.50 18.38
CA ARG A 96 -3.37 -12.64 19.44
C ARG A 96 -1.93 -12.40 18.95
N HIS A 97 -1.66 -12.72 17.69
CA HIS A 97 -0.36 -12.51 17.03
C HIS A 97 -0.29 -11.22 16.21
N ALA A 98 -1.27 -10.31 16.34
CA ALA A 98 -1.26 -9.04 15.62
C ALA A 98 0.01 -8.23 15.96
N GLY A 99 0.65 -7.66 14.93
CA GLY A 99 1.89 -6.91 15.05
C GLY A 99 3.18 -7.76 15.05
N GLN A 100 3.10 -9.10 14.99
CA GLN A 100 4.29 -9.97 14.99
C GLN A 100 4.83 -10.29 13.59
N HIS A 101 3.98 -10.23 12.57
CA HIS A 101 4.35 -10.57 11.19
C HIS A 101 3.98 -9.42 10.25
N ALA A 102 4.91 -9.09 9.36
CA ALA A 102 4.65 -8.16 8.27
C ALA A 102 3.75 -8.84 7.25
N PHE A 103 2.59 -8.25 6.96
CA PHE A 103 1.64 -8.79 5.98
C PHE A 103 1.73 -8.08 4.63
N MET A 104 2.33 -6.89 4.63
CA MET A 104 2.47 -6.02 3.48
C MET A 104 3.89 -5.49 3.44
N ARG A 105 4.50 -5.50 2.26
CA ARG A 105 5.84 -4.98 2.02
C ARG A 105 5.81 -4.12 0.76
N LEU A 106 6.39 -2.93 0.85
CA LEU A 106 6.59 -2.04 -0.28
C LEU A 106 8.07 -2.03 -0.63
N THR A 107 8.37 -2.29 -1.90
CA THR A 107 9.67 -2.00 -2.49
C THR A 107 9.52 -0.80 -3.42
N ARG A 108 10.65 -0.23 -3.87
CA ARG A 108 10.66 0.90 -4.80
C ARG A 108 9.87 0.69 -6.11
N SER A 109 9.54 -0.55 -6.47
CA SER A 109 8.83 -0.88 -7.69
C SER A 109 7.58 -1.73 -7.49
N GLN A 110 7.46 -2.44 -6.37
CA GLN A 110 6.43 -3.47 -6.19
C GLN A 110 5.81 -3.44 -4.81
N LEU A 111 4.52 -3.78 -4.77
CA LEU A 111 3.76 -4.01 -3.57
C LEU A 111 3.51 -5.51 -3.39
N PHE A 112 3.94 -6.03 -2.25
CA PHE A 112 3.69 -7.39 -1.80
C PHE A 112 2.65 -7.38 -0.70
N VAL A 113 1.65 -8.25 -0.82
CA VAL A 113 0.70 -8.55 0.26
C VAL A 113 0.54 -10.05 0.34
N ASP A 114 0.59 -10.62 1.54
CA ASP A 114 0.63 -12.07 1.73
C ASP A 114 -0.53 -12.82 1.07
N THR A 115 -1.69 -12.19 0.95
CA THR A 115 -2.90 -12.81 0.40
C THR A 115 -3.00 -12.74 -1.12
N LEU A 116 -2.08 -12.04 -1.79
CA LEU A 116 -1.98 -12.00 -3.25
C LEU A 116 -1.06 -13.10 -3.77
N SER A 117 -1.34 -13.60 -4.97
CA SER A 117 -0.52 -14.64 -5.61
C SER A 117 0.80 -14.13 -6.17
N ALA A 118 0.90 -12.83 -6.46
CA ALA A 118 2.05 -12.18 -7.05
C ALA A 118 2.13 -10.71 -6.60
N PRO A 119 3.32 -10.09 -6.63
CA PRO A 119 3.46 -8.67 -6.37
C PRO A 119 2.73 -7.82 -7.41
N VAL A 120 2.34 -6.61 -6.99
CA VAL A 120 1.69 -5.61 -7.84
C VAL A 120 2.73 -4.57 -8.20
N ALA A 121 2.94 -4.31 -9.49
CA ALA A 121 3.84 -3.25 -9.93
C ALA A 121 3.24 -1.89 -9.58
N LEU A 122 4.00 -1.05 -8.87
CA LEU A 122 3.55 0.27 -8.47
C LEU A 122 3.41 1.23 -9.67
N ALA A 123 4.21 1.03 -10.71
CA ALA A 123 4.11 1.82 -11.94
C ALA A 123 2.82 1.55 -12.75
N ASP A 124 2.12 0.45 -12.46
CA ASP A 124 0.80 0.15 -13.04
C ASP A 124 -0.35 0.86 -12.28
N VAL A 125 -0.08 1.44 -11.11
CA VAL A 125 -1.08 2.13 -10.29
C VAL A 125 -1.35 3.52 -10.87
N VAL A 126 -2.62 3.87 -11.00
CA VAL A 126 -3.07 5.17 -11.54
C VAL A 126 -3.75 6.06 -10.49
N ASP A 127 -4.23 5.46 -9.40
CA ASP A 127 -4.91 6.17 -8.32
C ASP A 127 -4.77 5.41 -7.00
N ILE A 128 -4.60 6.15 -5.90
CA ILE A 128 -4.40 5.63 -4.56
C ILE A 128 -5.41 6.29 -3.64
N PHE A 129 -6.24 5.47 -3.00
CA PHE A 129 -7.25 5.92 -2.06
C PHE A 129 -7.10 5.20 -0.72
N VAL A 130 -6.99 5.95 0.36
CA VAL A 130 -6.90 5.41 1.72
C VAL A 130 -8.05 5.96 2.55
N LYS A 131 -8.73 5.08 3.29
CA LYS A 131 -9.87 5.43 4.11
C LYS A 131 -9.90 4.64 5.40
N ASP A 132 -10.24 5.32 6.49
CA ASP A 132 -10.63 4.67 7.73
C ASP A 132 -12.12 4.30 7.69
N GLU A 133 -12.43 3.02 7.90
CA GLU A 133 -13.80 2.50 8.06
C GLU A 133 -14.09 2.15 9.54
N GLY A 134 -13.31 2.72 10.47
CA GLY A 134 -13.45 2.55 11.90
C GLY A 134 -12.82 1.24 12.39
N LEU A 135 -13.42 0.11 12.01
CA LEU A 135 -12.90 -1.23 12.35
C LEU A 135 -11.91 -1.77 11.33
N VAL A 136 -11.73 -1.15 10.17
CA VAL A 136 -10.68 -1.52 9.22
C VAL A 136 -10.16 -0.28 8.51
N THR A 137 -8.89 -0.29 8.14
CA THR A 137 -8.33 0.67 7.20
C THR A 137 -8.37 0.05 5.82
N LEU A 138 -9.03 0.74 4.88
CA LEU A 138 -9.11 0.39 3.48
C LEU A 138 -8.04 1.15 2.71
N GLN A 139 -7.21 0.43 1.97
CA GLN A 139 -6.39 1.01 0.90
C GLN A 139 -6.90 0.46 -0.43
N LYS A 140 -7.12 1.32 -1.41
CA LYS A 140 -7.51 0.97 -2.77
C LYS A 140 -6.46 1.52 -3.72
N LEU A 141 -5.89 0.63 -4.52
CA LEU A 141 -4.93 0.93 -5.58
C LEU A 141 -5.61 0.61 -6.91
N THR A 142 -5.99 1.64 -7.65
CA THR A 142 -6.56 1.46 -8.98
C THR A 142 -5.42 1.25 -9.96
N LEU A 143 -5.52 0.22 -10.80
CA LEU A 143 -4.51 -0.13 -11.79
C LEU A 143 -4.94 0.35 -13.18
N ARG A 144 -3.96 0.54 -14.06
CA ARG A 144 -4.19 0.84 -15.46
C ARG A 144 -4.98 -0.31 -16.14
N PRO A 145 -5.86 -0.01 -17.11
CA PRO A 145 -6.49 -1.03 -17.93
C PRO A 145 -5.44 -1.93 -18.60
N GLY A 146 -5.63 -3.25 -18.52
CA GLY A 146 -4.74 -4.25 -19.11
C GLY A 146 -3.55 -4.66 -18.24
N SER A 147 -3.32 -4.02 -17.09
CA SER A 147 -2.27 -4.44 -16.16
C SER A 147 -2.52 -5.85 -15.60
N PRO A 148 -1.45 -6.63 -15.39
CA PRO A 148 -1.57 -7.98 -14.85
C PRO A 148 -2.14 -7.92 -13.43
N LEU A 149 -3.30 -8.55 -13.23
CA LEU A 149 -3.98 -8.59 -11.95
C LEU A 149 -3.67 -9.93 -11.25
N PRO A 150 -3.05 -9.95 -10.06
CA PRO A 150 -2.82 -11.18 -9.31
C PRO A 150 -4.15 -11.81 -8.87
N THR A 151 -4.12 -13.09 -8.49
CA THR A 151 -5.25 -13.70 -7.77
C THR A 151 -5.09 -13.47 -6.27
N HIS A 152 -6.16 -13.70 -5.51
CA HIS A 152 -6.14 -13.53 -4.06
C HIS A 152 -6.73 -14.75 -3.35
N ARG A 153 -6.26 -15.01 -2.13
CA ARG A 153 -6.84 -16.02 -1.24
C ARG A 153 -7.69 -15.36 -0.16
N ALA A 154 -8.84 -15.96 0.15
CA ALA A 154 -9.68 -15.51 1.25
C ALA A 154 -9.02 -15.83 2.60
N VAL A 155 -9.05 -14.87 3.52
CA VAL A 155 -8.59 -15.07 4.88
C VAL A 155 -9.80 -15.33 5.77
N ARG A 156 -9.72 -16.34 6.65
CA ARG A 156 -10.82 -16.72 7.55
C ARG A 156 -10.89 -15.89 8.83
N GLN A 157 -10.10 -14.82 8.90
CA GLN A 157 -9.97 -13.96 10.07
C GLN A 157 -10.93 -12.78 9.98
N LEU A 158 -11.74 -12.58 11.01
CA LEU A 158 -12.62 -11.42 11.13
C LEU A 158 -11.77 -10.16 11.32
N PHE A 159 -12.02 -9.13 10.52
CA PHE A 159 -11.19 -7.91 10.45
C PHE A 159 -9.70 -8.21 10.19
N GLY A 160 -9.43 -9.34 9.52
CA GLY A 160 -8.08 -9.75 9.17
C GLY A 160 -7.48 -8.90 8.06
N ASN A 161 -6.17 -9.03 7.89
CA ASN A 161 -5.48 -8.43 6.77
C ASN A 161 -5.84 -9.19 5.49
N GLN A 162 -6.45 -8.51 4.53
CA GLN A 162 -6.87 -9.12 3.28
C GLN A 162 -6.69 -8.14 2.13
N ALA A 163 -5.79 -8.49 1.21
CA ALA A 163 -5.79 -7.92 -0.12
C ALA A 163 -6.67 -8.75 -1.06
N MET A 164 -7.51 -8.05 -1.82
CA MET A 164 -8.37 -8.59 -2.86
C MET A 164 -8.00 -7.91 -4.18
N ALA A 165 -7.87 -8.72 -5.22
CA ALA A 165 -7.67 -8.25 -6.57
C ALA A 165 -8.97 -8.35 -7.34
N LEU A 166 -9.48 -7.21 -7.82
CA LEU A 166 -10.82 -7.06 -8.37
C LEU A 166 -10.74 -6.45 -9.78
N LYS A 167 -11.56 -6.97 -10.71
CA LYS A 167 -11.55 -6.53 -12.13
C LYS A 167 -12.54 -5.41 -12.45
N SER A 168 -13.62 -5.26 -11.68
CA SER A 168 -14.72 -4.34 -11.96
C SER A 168 -14.93 -3.35 -10.80
N PRO A 169 -15.25 -2.06 -11.06
CA PRO A 169 -15.50 -1.44 -12.37
C PRO A 169 -14.24 -1.18 -13.21
N GLN A 170 -13.08 -1.11 -12.56
CA GLN A 170 -11.76 -1.07 -13.19
C GLN A 170 -10.83 -2.03 -12.42
N PRO A 171 -9.73 -2.52 -13.01
CA PRO A 171 -8.75 -3.33 -12.29
C PRO A 171 -8.22 -2.59 -11.05
N HIS A 172 -8.35 -3.18 -9.87
CA HIS A 172 -7.88 -2.57 -8.64
C HIS A 172 -7.57 -3.59 -7.55
N ILE A 173 -6.71 -3.19 -6.61
CA ILE A 173 -6.39 -3.95 -5.40
C ILE A 173 -7.04 -3.24 -4.22
N ARG A 174 -7.78 -3.98 -3.39
CA ARG A 174 -8.32 -3.49 -2.11
C ARG A 174 -7.63 -4.22 -0.97
N ILE A 175 -7.02 -3.48 -0.07
CA ILE A 175 -6.33 -4.01 1.10
C ILE A 175 -7.10 -3.55 2.33
N HIS A 176 -7.70 -4.51 3.03
CA HIS A 176 -8.26 -4.32 4.35
C HIS A 176 -7.24 -4.74 5.40
N SER A 177 -7.14 -3.97 6.47
CA SER A 177 -6.28 -4.28 7.62
C SER A 177 -6.88 -3.66 8.88
N ALA A 178 -6.37 -4.02 10.06
CA ALA A 178 -6.72 -3.30 11.29
C ALA A 178 -5.98 -1.94 11.42
N GLY A 179 -5.39 -1.46 10.33
CA GLY A 179 -4.45 -0.36 10.29
C GLY A 179 -3.03 -0.84 10.03
N LEU A 180 -2.16 0.07 9.59
CA LEU A 180 -0.76 -0.21 9.31
C LEU A 180 0.11 0.24 10.49
N MET A 181 1.07 -0.59 10.84
CA MET A 181 2.17 -0.23 11.72
C MET A 181 3.49 -0.34 10.98
N SER A 182 4.32 0.70 11.08
CA SER A 182 5.70 0.72 10.61
C SER A 182 6.60 1.07 11.79
N HIS A 183 7.69 0.31 11.99
CA HIS A 183 8.64 0.53 13.07
C HIS A 183 8.00 0.67 14.47
N GLY A 184 6.96 -0.12 14.75
CA GLY A 184 6.25 -0.08 16.04
C GLY A 184 5.28 1.09 16.22
N ARG A 185 5.15 1.99 15.24
CA ARG A 185 4.21 3.12 15.26
C ARG A 185 3.03 2.86 14.33
N LYS A 186 1.81 3.14 14.80
CA LYS A 186 0.62 3.15 13.95
C LYS A 186 0.69 4.35 13.00
N LEU A 187 0.41 4.10 11.72
CA LEU A 187 0.26 5.15 10.72
C LEU A 187 -1.21 5.58 10.62
N ASP A 188 -1.44 6.87 10.45
CA ASP A 188 -2.75 7.40 10.09
C ASP A 188 -3.02 7.27 8.56
N CYS A 189 -4.21 7.67 8.11
CA CYS A 189 -4.58 7.52 6.69
C CYS A 189 -3.76 8.42 5.78
N ASP A 190 -3.42 9.63 6.22
CA ASP A 190 -2.67 10.60 5.43
C ASP A 190 -1.21 10.17 5.29
N GLU A 191 -0.63 9.63 6.37
CA GLU A 191 0.70 9.02 6.38
C GLU A 191 0.76 7.79 5.48
N ILE A 192 -0.26 6.91 5.52
CA ILE A 192 -0.33 5.75 4.63
C ILE A 192 -0.43 6.21 3.17
N ALA A 193 -1.28 7.21 2.87
CA ALA A 193 -1.44 7.73 1.52
C ALA A 193 -0.16 8.40 1.02
N ALA A 194 0.48 9.24 1.85
CA ALA A 194 1.75 9.88 1.54
C ALA A 194 2.85 8.86 1.26
N LEU A 195 2.94 7.81 2.08
CA LEU A 195 3.91 6.74 1.90
C LEU A 195 3.67 5.98 0.60
N LEU A 196 2.42 5.57 0.32
CA LEU A 196 2.07 4.89 -0.93
C LEU A 196 2.37 5.76 -2.15
N ASN A 197 2.07 7.06 -2.08
CA ASN A 197 2.39 8.02 -3.14
C ASN A 197 3.89 8.20 -3.34
N ALA A 198 4.70 8.23 -2.28
CA ALA A 198 6.15 8.33 -2.39
C ALA A 198 6.74 7.09 -3.10
N TYR A 199 6.29 5.89 -2.72
CA TYR A 199 6.68 4.64 -3.41
C TYR A 199 6.20 4.59 -4.87
N TRP A 200 5.01 5.11 -5.15
CA TRP A 200 4.50 5.26 -6.52
C TRP A 200 5.37 6.20 -7.36
N GLN A 201 5.75 7.36 -6.83
CA GLN A 201 6.66 8.31 -7.49
C GLN A 201 8.03 7.68 -7.75
N ALA A 202 8.59 6.96 -6.78
CA ALA A 202 9.86 6.25 -6.94
C ALA A 202 9.77 5.18 -8.05
N ALA A 203 8.66 4.44 -8.14
CA ALA A 203 8.46 3.43 -9.16
C ALA A 203 8.37 4.04 -10.57
N HIS A 204 7.67 5.17 -10.72
CA HIS A 204 7.62 5.90 -11.98
C HIS A 204 8.98 6.48 -12.35
N ALA A 205 9.68 7.08 -11.39
CA ALA A 205 11.02 7.62 -11.61
C ALA A 205 12.02 6.53 -12.05
N GLN A 206 11.94 5.33 -11.46
CA GLN A 206 12.75 4.18 -11.87
C GLN A 206 12.42 3.76 -13.31
N GLN A 207 11.13 3.68 -13.67
CA GLN A 207 10.73 3.31 -15.03
C GLN A 207 11.21 4.33 -16.08
N GLU A 208 11.13 5.61 -15.77
CA GLU A 208 11.64 6.69 -16.63
C GLU A 208 13.16 6.63 -16.75
N LEU A 209 13.88 6.39 -15.65
CA LEU A 209 15.33 6.22 -15.64
C LEU A 209 15.74 5.02 -16.51
N ASP A 210 15.06 3.89 -16.38
CA ASP A 210 15.32 2.69 -17.17
C ASP A 210 15.02 2.89 -18.67
N ALA A 211 14.02 3.70 -19.00
CA ALA A 211 13.71 4.06 -20.39
C ALA A 211 14.76 5.01 -20.96
N LEU A 212 15.19 6.00 -20.18
CA LEU A 212 16.29 6.89 -20.55
C LEU A 212 17.61 6.12 -20.68
N GLN A 213 17.89 5.09 -19.88
CA GLN A 213 19.13 4.33 -20.04
C GLN A 213 19.12 3.41 -21.27
N ARG A 214 17.95 2.88 -21.66
CA ARG A 214 17.82 2.00 -22.84
C ARG A 214 17.83 2.75 -24.17
N ASN A 215 17.40 4.01 -24.18
CA ASN A 215 17.32 4.85 -25.38
C ASN A 215 18.56 5.73 -25.57
N GLY A 216 19.68 5.43 -24.90
CA GLY A 216 20.95 6.15 -25.02
C GLY A 216 22.04 5.22 -25.49
#